data_AF-A0A348WRU6-F1
#
_entry.id   AF-A0A348WRU6-F1
#
_cell.length_a   1.000
_cell.length_b   1.000
_cell.length_c   1.000
_cell.angle_alpha   90.00
_cell.angle_beta   90.00
_cell.angle_gamma   90.00
#
_symmetry.space_group_name_H-M   'P 1'
#
loop_
_entity.id
_entity.type
_entity.pdbx_description
1 polymer ?
#
loop_
_entity_poly.entity_id
_entity_poly.type
_entity_poly.pdbx_seq_one_letter_code
_entity_poly.pdbx_strand_id
1 'polypeptide(L)'
;MQDNNQKLIHAYHLAKEFIKKENVIGIQKEKILHKTMKYYICSDDNKHEVKINKLSRGVFYADVFENNVIYEIQTSNFNKLRKKLDCFLTNYVVTIVYPLAHRKIIYKIDDNGVISNPHKSPKIGSIFDAFKELYQIKLYLKNPNLNIKILLIDLDEYRQVMVKKYFKNKGYKRQIQIPQNLYGEINLNNNNDYQTIMNNLHLTKQFTSEDLAMKAKITKAKATLTLNILLYLEVVKRVGKDGNRYIYELVCD
;
A
#
# COMPACT_ATOMS: atom_id res chain seq x y z
N MET A 1 12.39 -5.60 14.92
CA MET A 1 10.93 -5.86 14.83
C MET A 1 10.19 -5.44 16.09
N GLN A 2 10.65 -5.81 17.29
CA GLN A 2 9.98 -5.42 18.55
C GLN A 2 9.89 -3.89 18.74
N ASP A 3 10.97 -3.17 18.43
CA ASP A 3 10.99 -1.70 18.44
C ASP A 3 9.99 -1.06 17.44
N ASN A 4 9.95 -1.54 16.19
CA ASN A 4 8.99 -1.04 15.20
C ASN A 4 7.52 -1.32 15.59
N ASN A 5 7.26 -2.41 16.32
CA ASN A 5 5.93 -2.68 16.86
C ASN A 5 5.56 -1.74 17.99
N GLN A 6 6.49 -1.44 18.91
CA GLN A 6 6.28 -0.41 19.92
C GLN A 6 6.03 0.96 19.27
N LYS A 7 6.78 1.30 18.22
CA LYS A 7 6.55 2.50 17.41
C LYS A 7 5.16 2.53 16.79
N LEU A 8 4.68 1.41 16.23
CA LEU A 8 3.33 1.31 15.65
C LEU A 8 2.24 1.50 16.71
N ILE A 9 2.40 0.88 17.88
CA ILE A 9 1.45 1.00 19.00
C ILE A 9 1.41 2.45 19.50
N HIS A 10 2.57 3.07 19.71
CA HIS A 10 2.67 4.47 20.09
C HIS A 10 1.99 5.39 19.06
N ALA A 11 2.26 5.18 17.78
CA ALA A 11 1.62 5.93 16.70
C ALA A 11 0.09 5.77 16.67
N TYR A 12 -0.41 4.57 16.97
CA TYR A 12 -1.86 4.33 17.08
C TYR A 12 -2.48 5.11 18.25
N HIS A 13 -1.80 5.17 19.41
CA HIS A 13 -2.26 5.95 20.54
C HIS A 13 -2.31 7.45 20.23
N LEU A 14 -1.28 8.01 19.59
CA LEU A 14 -1.29 9.40 19.13
C LEU A 14 -2.45 9.65 18.16
N ALA A 15 -2.66 8.77 17.18
CA ALA A 15 -3.77 8.87 16.23
C ALA A 15 -5.14 8.84 16.92
N LYS A 16 -5.30 7.98 17.93
CA LYS A 16 -6.55 7.84 18.69
C LYS A 16 -6.85 9.10 19.50
N GLU A 17 -5.86 9.67 20.18
CA GLU A 17 -6.02 10.91 20.95
C GLU A 17 -6.34 12.09 20.03
N PHE A 18 -5.66 12.19 18.88
CA PHE A 18 -5.95 13.21 17.88
C PHE A 18 -7.40 13.12 17.38
N ILE A 19 -7.85 11.93 16.98
CA ILE A 19 -9.23 11.73 16.47
C ILE A 19 -10.26 12.00 17.57
N LYS A 20 -9.97 11.64 18.83
CA LYS A 20 -10.86 11.96 19.95
C LYS A 20 -11.04 13.47 20.11
N LYS A 21 -9.96 14.25 19.98
CA LYS A 21 -10.00 15.72 20.02
C LYS A 21 -10.79 16.32 18.85
N GLU A 22 -10.59 15.82 17.63
CA GLU A 22 -11.32 16.26 16.42
C GLU A 22 -12.80 15.86 16.43
N ASN A 23 -13.17 14.71 17.02
CA ASN A 23 -14.56 14.28 17.14
C ASN A 23 -15.38 15.22 18.05
N VAL A 24 -14.75 15.87 19.03
CA VAL A 24 -15.40 16.95 19.80
C VAL A 24 -15.75 18.14 18.89
N ILE A 25 -15.01 18.33 17.81
CA ILE A 25 -15.14 19.42 16.83
C ILE A 25 -16.00 19.00 15.61
N GLY A 26 -16.45 17.74 15.54
CA GLY A 26 -17.41 17.25 14.54
C GLY A 26 -16.85 16.95 13.15
N ILE A 27 -15.52 16.87 12.97
CA ILE A 27 -14.89 16.64 11.65
C ILE A 27 -14.44 15.18 11.53
N GLN A 28 -15.10 14.39 10.68
CA GLN A 28 -14.65 13.03 10.35
C GLN A 28 -14.30 12.90 8.85
N LYS A 29 -13.03 13.17 8.51
CA LYS A 29 -12.52 13.02 7.13
C LYS A 29 -11.50 11.90 6.97
N GLU A 30 -10.64 11.70 7.98
CA GLU A 30 -9.49 10.78 7.91
C GLU A 30 -9.76 9.48 8.70
N LYS A 31 -9.28 8.35 8.18
CA LYS A 31 -9.45 7.04 8.83
C LYS A 31 -8.30 6.78 9.80
N ILE A 32 -8.58 6.13 10.94
CA ILE A 32 -7.59 5.81 11.97
C ILE A 32 -6.31 5.15 11.44
N LEU A 33 -6.41 4.23 10.47
CA LEU A 33 -5.23 3.59 9.86
C LEU A 33 -4.34 4.61 9.14
N HIS A 34 -4.92 5.55 8.38
CA HIS A 34 -4.18 6.57 7.65
C HIS A 34 -3.46 7.51 8.62
N LYS A 35 -4.17 8.00 9.64
CA LYS A 35 -3.59 8.85 10.70
C LYS A 35 -2.51 8.13 11.51
N THR A 36 -2.71 6.85 11.83
CA THR A 36 -1.70 6.02 12.51
C THR A 36 -0.43 5.93 11.67
N MET A 37 -0.54 5.77 10.35
CA MET A 37 0.65 5.74 9.50
C MET A 37 1.37 7.08 9.43
N LYS A 38 0.66 8.23 9.47
CA LYS A 38 1.32 9.54 9.60
C LYS A 38 2.19 9.62 10.85
N TYR A 39 1.63 9.26 12.01
CA TYR A 39 2.37 9.22 13.27
C TYR A 39 3.50 8.19 13.29
N TYR A 40 3.31 7.07 12.60
CA TYR A 40 4.35 6.05 12.46
C TYR A 40 5.54 6.55 11.65
N ILE A 41 5.29 7.39 10.65
CA ILE A 41 6.36 8.06 9.89
C ILE A 41 6.99 9.16 10.73
N CYS A 42 6.18 10.11 11.22
CA CYS A 42 6.65 11.25 12.02
C CYS A 42 5.70 11.53 13.18
N SER A 43 6.22 11.58 14.40
CA SER A 43 5.42 11.85 15.61
C SER A 43 5.08 13.32 15.83
N ASP A 44 5.70 14.25 15.08
CA ASP A 44 5.49 15.69 15.22
C ASP A 44 4.30 16.16 14.36
N ASP A 45 3.26 16.65 15.03
CA ASP A 45 2.03 17.17 14.41
C ASP A 45 2.29 18.32 13.44
N ASN A 46 3.32 19.14 13.69
CA ASN A 46 3.64 20.29 12.84
C ASN A 46 4.13 19.89 11.45
N LYS A 47 4.52 18.63 11.29
CA LYS A 47 4.97 18.06 10.01
C LYS A 47 3.85 17.38 9.24
N HIS A 48 2.64 17.30 9.79
CA HIS A 48 1.48 16.68 9.12
C HIS A 48 0.68 17.71 8.34
N GLU A 49 0.04 17.28 7.24
CA GLU A 49 -0.84 18.15 6.42
C GLU A 49 -0.15 19.45 5.98
N VAL A 50 1.11 19.34 5.52
CA VAL A 50 1.92 20.50 5.17
C VAL A 50 1.52 21.02 3.80
N LYS A 51 1.27 22.33 3.72
CA LYS A 51 0.88 23.03 2.49
C LYS A 51 2.06 23.10 1.52
N ILE A 52 1.90 22.53 0.34
CA ILE A 52 2.85 22.59 -0.77
C ILE A 52 2.24 23.40 -1.91
N ASN A 53 2.91 24.48 -2.31
CA ASN A 53 2.49 25.30 -3.43
C ASN A 53 2.67 24.53 -4.74
N LYS A 54 1.67 24.60 -5.61
CA LYS A 54 1.81 24.06 -6.97
C LYS A 54 2.70 24.99 -7.78
N LEU A 55 3.28 24.45 -8.86
CA LEU A 55 3.91 25.28 -9.90
C LEU A 55 2.88 26.19 -10.59
N SER A 56 1.63 25.73 -10.66
CA SER A 56 0.47 26.52 -11.10
C SER A 56 -0.29 27.12 -9.92
N ARG A 57 -1.47 27.72 -10.16
CA ARG A 57 -2.29 28.28 -9.07
C ARG A 57 -2.83 27.19 -8.13
N GLY A 58 -2.80 27.49 -6.83
CA GLY A 58 -3.37 26.66 -5.77
C GLY A 58 -2.34 25.82 -5.03
N VAL A 59 -2.82 24.97 -4.11
CA VAL A 59 -1.98 24.17 -3.22
C VAL A 59 -2.41 22.72 -3.15
N PHE A 60 -1.46 21.87 -2.77
CA PHE A 60 -1.72 20.53 -2.26
C PHE A 60 -1.28 20.46 -0.79
N TYR A 61 -1.79 19.46 -0.08
CA TYR A 61 -1.38 19.15 1.27
C TYR A 61 -0.65 17.81 1.23
N ALA A 62 0.59 17.80 1.70
CA ALA A 62 1.38 16.59 1.90
C ALA A 62 0.97 15.95 3.23
N ASP A 63 0.78 14.63 3.26
CA ASP A 63 0.35 13.97 4.50
C ASP A 63 1.40 14.15 5.62
N VAL A 64 2.69 14.00 5.29
CA VAL A 64 3.83 14.31 6.17
C VAL A 64 4.94 14.96 5.33
N PHE A 65 5.60 15.99 5.87
CA PHE A 65 6.81 16.58 5.30
C PHE A 65 7.93 16.63 6.33
N GLU A 66 8.98 15.86 6.11
CA GLU A 66 10.09 15.73 7.05
C GLU A 66 11.41 15.59 6.30
N ASN A 67 12.45 16.32 6.73
CA ASN A 67 13.80 16.24 6.16
C ASN A 67 13.83 16.40 4.62
N ASN A 68 13.03 17.32 4.10
CA ASN A 68 12.86 17.58 2.66
C ASN A 68 12.29 16.39 1.85
N VAL A 69 11.63 15.45 2.53
CA VAL A 69 10.91 14.32 1.93
C VAL A 69 9.42 14.46 2.20
N ILE A 70 8.61 14.30 1.16
CA ILE A 70 7.16 14.20 1.27
C ILE A 70 6.79 12.72 1.45
N TYR A 71 6.00 12.40 2.48
CA TYR A 71 5.38 11.08 2.62
C TYR A 71 3.89 11.20 2.33
N GLU A 72 3.39 10.36 1.44
CA GLU A 72 1.96 10.27 1.09
C GLU A 72 1.44 8.90 1.52
N ILE A 73 0.57 8.88 2.52
CA ILE A 73 -0.03 7.65 3.01
C ILE A 73 -1.23 7.34 2.12
N GLN A 74 -1.24 6.15 1.52
CA GLN A 74 -2.38 5.69 0.72
C GLN A 74 -2.83 4.31 1.14
N THR A 75 -4.14 4.12 1.33
CA THR A 75 -4.69 2.79 1.69
C THR A 75 -5.25 2.03 0.48
N SER A 76 -5.40 2.70 -0.67
CA SER A 76 -5.88 2.16 -1.95
C SER A 76 -5.93 3.25 -3.02
N ASN A 77 -6.11 2.86 -4.29
CA ASN A 77 -6.39 3.74 -5.43
C ASN A 77 -5.32 4.81 -5.67
N PHE A 78 -4.09 4.36 -5.95
CA PHE A 78 -2.95 5.23 -6.24
C PHE A 78 -3.18 6.15 -7.44
N ASN A 79 -4.15 5.86 -8.31
CA ASN A 79 -4.53 6.77 -9.40
C ASN A 79 -4.86 8.19 -8.90
N LYS A 80 -5.39 8.32 -7.68
CA LYS A 80 -5.68 9.65 -7.08
C LYS A 80 -4.43 10.47 -6.76
N LEU A 81 -3.27 9.82 -6.61
CA LEU A 81 -2.00 10.50 -6.33
C LEU A 81 -1.39 11.17 -7.56
N ARG A 82 -1.77 10.80 -8.78
CA ARG A 82 -1.07 11.23 -10.01
C ARG A 82 -0.87 12.75 -10.08
N LYS A 83 -1.93 13.52 -9.81
CA LYS A 83 -1.86 14.99 -9.78
C LYS A 83 -0.91 15.55 -8.72
N LYS A 84 -0.80 14.88 -7.55
CA LYS A 84 0.18 15.24 -6.51
C LYS A 84 1.58 14.87 -6.97
N LEU A 85 1.77 13.67 -7.54
CA LEU A 85 3.06 13.19 -8.03
C LEU A 85 3.62 14.08 -9.14
N ASP A 86 2.78 14.51 -10.09
CA ASP A 86 3.16 15.47 -11.15
C ASP A 86 3.73 16.78 -10.58
N CYS A 87 3.26 17.18 -9.40
CA CYS A 87 3.70 18.41 -8.73
C CYS A 87 4.89 18.18 -7.79
N PHE A 88 4.87 17.11 -7.01
CA PHE A 88 5.82 16.89 -5.93
C PHE A 88 7.16 16.38 -6.44
N LEU A 89 7.16 15.44 -7.39
CA LEU A 89 8.37 14.79 -7.88
C LEU A 89 9.32 15.73 -8.64
N THR A 90 8.85 16.93 -9.02
CA THR A 90 9.69 17.97 -9.62
C THR A 90 10.72 18.52 -8.65
N ASN A 91 10.35 18.70 -7.37
CA ASN A 91 11.16 19.43 -6.39
C ASN A 91 11.49 18.63 -5.13
N TYR A 92 10.81 17.51 -4.91
CA TYR A 92 10.90 16.73 -3.68
C TYR A 92 11.06 15.25 -3.97
N VAL A 93 11.78 14.58 -3.06
CA VAL A 93 11.65 13.14 -2.90
C VAL A 93 10.29 12.85 -2.29
N VAL A 94 9.56 11.91 -2.88
CA VAL A 94 8.24 11.47 -2.43
C VAL A 94 8.30 10.00 -2.07
N THR A 95 7.89 9.66 -0.85
CA THR A 95 7.70 8.28 -0.41
C THR A 95 6.21 7.98 -0.29
N ILE A 96 5.68 7.09 -1.13
CA ILE A 96 4.32 6.58 -0.93
C ILE A 96 4.36 5.51 0.15
N VAL A 97 3.65 5.74 1.25
CA VAL A 97 3.52 4.79 2.36
C VAL A 97 2.23 4.00 2.18
N TYR A 98 2.36 2.70 1.96
CA TYR A 98 1.27 1.79 1.66
C TYR A 98 1.05 0.77 2.77
N PRO A 99 0.16 1.04 3.75
CA PRO A 99 -0.30 0.02 4.68
C PRO A 99 -1.07 -1.08 3.95
N LEU A 100 -0.46 -2.26 3.87
CA LEU A 100 -0.99 -3.45 3.22
C LEU A 100 -1.36 -4.47 4.30
N ALA A 101 -2.62 -4.88 4.34
CA ALA A 101 -3.08 -5.87 5.31
C ALA A 101 -2.44 -7.24 5.08
N HIS A 102 -1.60 -7.72 6.02
CA HIS A 102 -1.01 -9.06 6.01
C HIS A 102 -2.01 -10.09 6.54
N ARG A 103 -2.38 -10.05 7.82
CA ARG A 103 -3.50 -10.83 8.37
C ARG A 103 -4.61 -9.91 8.87
N LYS A 104 -5.84 -10.41 8.84
CA LYS A 104 -7.00 -9.67 9.33
C LYS A 104 -7.90 -10.49 10.22
N ILE A 105 -8.30 -9.91 11.34
CA ILE A 105 -9.47 -10.34 12.10
C ILE A 105 -10.64 -9.46 11.67
N ILE A 106 -11.77 -10.07 11.33
CA ILE A 106 -12.93 -9.37 10.78
C ILE A 106 -14.05 -9.37 11.80
N TYR A 107 -14.59 -8.18 12.03
CA TYR A 107 -15.77 -7.90 12.83
C TYR A 107 -16.88 -7.42 11.90
N LYS A 108 -18.07 -8.02 11.99
CA LYS A 108 -19.25 -7.55 11.26
C LYS A 108 -20.09 -6.69 12.20
N ILE A 109 -20.57 -5.58 11.68
CA ILE A 109 -21.50 -4.67 12.36
C ILE A 109 -22.81 -4.79 11.60
N ASP A 110 -23.88 -5.16 12.32
CA ASP A 110 -25.23 -5.18 11.77
C ASP A 110 -25.86 -3.77 11.78
N ASP A 111 -27.10 -3.66 11.33
CA ASP A 111 -27.78 -2.36 11.22
C ASP A 111 -28.14 -1.75 12.59
N ASN A 112 -28.13 -2.55 13.66
CA ASN A 112 -28.34 -2.09 15.04
C ASN A 112 -27.02 -1.72 15.74
N GLY A 113 -25.87 -1.85 15.06
CA GLY A 113 -24.56 -1.57 15.63
C GLY A 113 -23.97 -2.73 16.44
N VAL A 114 -24.62 -3.91 16.46
CA VAL A 114 -24.13 -5.08 17.19
C VAL A 114 -22.94 -5.68 16.45
N ILE A 115 -21.88 -5.96 17.20
CA ILE A 115 -20.63 -6.51 16.68
C ILE A 115 -20.67 -8.04 16.80
N SER A 116 -20.46 -8.74 15.68
CA SER A 116 -20.37 -10.19 15.66
C SER A 116 -19.11 -10.71 16.34
N ASN A 117 -19.11 -12.00 16.70
CA ASN A 117 -17.88 -12.69 17.07
C ASN A 117 -16.81 -12.55 15.95
N PRO A 118 -15.55 -12.28 16.31
CA PRO A 118 -14.47 -12.12 15.35
C PRO A 118 -14.14 -13.44 14.64
N HIS A 119 -13.69 -13.33 13.39
CA HIS A 119 -13.10 -14.46 12.68
C HIS A 119 -11.88 -14.03 11.88
N LYS A 120 -10.91 -14.94 11.72
CA LYS A 120 -9.73 -14.70 10.89
C LYS A 120 -10.13 -14.72 9.40
N SER A 121 -9.61 -13.77 8.64
CA SER A 121 -9.71 -13.81 7.18
C SER A 121 -8.84 -14.95 6.65
N PRO A 122 -9.32 -15.77 5.70
CA PRO A 122 -8.50 -16.81 5.08
C PRO A 122 -7.43 -16.21 4.16
N LYS A 123 -7.60 -14.96 3.72
CA LYS A 123 -6.63 -14.28 2.86
C LYS A 123 -5.46 -13.77 3.70
N ILE A 124 -4.25 -14.21 3.35
CA ILE A 124 -2.99 -13.62 3.80
C ILE A 124 -2.50 -12.68 2.69
N GLY A 125 -2.24 -11.42 3.04
CA GLY A 125 -1.71 -10.43 2.13
C GLY A 125 -0.24 -10.69 1.82
N SER A 126 0.16 -10.41 0.58
CA SER A 126 1.55 -10.48 0.16
C SER A 126 1.97 -9.19 -0.54
N ILE A 127 3.27 -8.96 -0.67
CA ILE A 127 3.80 -7.80 -1.40
C ILE A 127 3.21 -7.69 -2.82
N PHE A 128 2.93 -8.82 -3.48
CA PHE A 128 2.33 -8.84 -4.81
C PHE A 128 0.93 -8.21 -4.85
N ASP A 129 0.20 -8.12 -3.71
CA ASP A 129 -1.04 -7.36 -3.65
C ASP A 129 -0.84 -5.85 -3.90
N ALA A 130 0.36 -5.30 -3.67
CA ALA A 130 0.69 -3.91 -3.96
C ALA A 130 0.76 -3.61 -5.46
N PHE A 131 1.12 -4.59 -6.30
CA PHE A 131 1.32 -4.38 -7.75
C PHE A 131 0.07 -3.88 -8.46
N LYS A 132 -1.12 -4.14 -7.92
CA LYS A 132 -2.37 -3.54 -8.42
C LYS A 132 -2.39 -2.02 -8.28
N GLU A 133 -1.88 -1.49 -7.17
CA GLU A 133 -1.80 -0.07 -6.92
C GLU A 133 -0.62 0.54 -7.67
N LEU A 134 0.54 -0.14 -7.69
CA LEU A 134 1.71 0.28 -8.47
C LEU A 134 1.40 0.44 -9.97
N TYR A 135 0.57 -0.45 -10.53
CA TYR A 135 0.17 -0.37 -11.92
C TYR A 135 -0.53 0.95 -12.28
N GLN A 136 -1.28 1.55 -11.33
CA GLN A 136 -2.01 2.80 -11.57
C GLN A 136 -1.09 4.01 -11.68
N ILE A 137 0.11 3.91 -11.11
CA ILE A 137 1.17 4.93 -11.17
C ILE A 137 2.41 4.42 -11.91
N LYS A 138 2.25 3.40 -12.77
CA LYS A 138 3.35 2.72 -13.46
C LYS A 138 4.35 3.69 -14.09
N LEU A 139 3.86 4.75 -14.73
CA LEU A 139 4.69 5.76 -15.41
C LEU A 139 5.60 6.58 -14.47
N TYR A 140 5.29 6.61 -13.17
CA TYR A 140 6.09 7.34 -12.18
C TYR A 140 7.18 6.45 -11.55
N LEU A 141 7.10 5.13 -11.70
CA LEU A 141 7.98 4.18 -11.00
C LEU A 141 9.44 4.24 -11.44
N LYS A 142 9.75 4.86 -12.60
CA LYS A 142 11.12 5.13 -13.06
C LYS A 142 11.69 6.45 -12.51
N ASN A 143 10.89 7.26 -11.84
CA ASN A 143 11.35 8.56 -11.34
C ASN A 143 12.26 8.33 -10.11
N PRO A 144 13.51 8.83 -10.13
CA PRO A 144 14.46 8.61 -9.02
C PRO A 144 14.05 9.28 -7.70
N ASN A 145 13.13 10.24 -7.75
CA ASN A 145 12.57 10.91 -6.57
C ASN A 145 11.37 10.16 -5.99
N LEU A 146 10.91 9.05 -6.58
CA LEU A 146 9.78 8.27 -6.08
C LEU A 146 10.25 7.01 -5.35
N ASN A 147 9.91 6.93 -4.06
CA ASN A 147 10.07 5.74 -3.24
C ASN A 147 8.69 5.16 -2.88
N ILE A 148 8.64 3.84 -2.67
CA ILE A 148 7.44 3.18 -2.13
C ILE A 148 7.82 2.39 -0.89
N LYS A 149 7.16 2.67 0.23
CA LYS A 149 7.30 1.94 1.48
C LYS A 149 6.02 1.14 1.72
N ILE A 150 6.09 -0.18 1.59
CA ILE A 150 5.00 -1.11 1.87
C ILE A 150 5.12 -1.58 3.32
N LEU A 151 4.07 -1.35 4.11
CA LEU A 151 3.98 -1.79 5.50
C LEU A 151 3.00 -2.96 5.56
N LEU A 152 3.52 -4.18 5.73
CA LEU A 152 2.69 -5.37 5.94
C LEU A 152 2.19 -5.36 7.38
N ILE A 153 0.89 -5.15 7.56
CA ILE A 153 0.28 -4.91 8.88
C ILE A 153 -0.80 -5.95 9.16
N ASP A 154 -0.73 -6.60 10.32
CA ASP A 154 -1.86 -7.35 10.87
C ASP A 154 -2.85 -6.36 11.48
N LEU A 155 -4.13 -6.49 11.15
CA LEU A 155 -5.14 -5.51 11.57
C LEU A 155 -6.51 -6.10 11.86
N ASP A 156 -7.29 -5.40 12.66
CA ASP A 156 -8.72 -5.65 12.82
C ASP A 156 -9.49 -4.83 11.81
N GLU A 157 -10.46 -5.44 11.13
CA GLU A 157 -11.31 -4.78 10.13
C GLU A 157 -12.78 -4.88 10.51
N TYR A 158 -13.38 -3.73 10.80
CA TYR A 158 -14.79 -3.59 11.11
C TYR A 158 -15.59 -3.28 9.84
N ARG A 159 -16.62 -4.08 9.58
CA ARG A 159 -17.41 -4.04 8.34
C ARG A 159 -18.88 -3.87 8.65
N GLN A 160 -19.48 -2.82 8.12
CA GLN A 160 -20.94 -2.72 8.07
C GLN A 160 -21.45 -3.71 7.03
N VAL A 161 -22.33 -4.62 7.44
CA VAL A 161 -23.02 -5.53 6.51
C VAL A 161 -23.92 -4.70 5.60
N MET A 162 -23.96 -5.03 4.31
CA MET A 162 -24.83 -4.36 3.36
C MET A 162 -25.57 -5.37 2.52
N VAL A 163 -26.82 -5.06 2.19
CA VAL A 163 -27.59 -5.83 1.22
C VAL A 163 -26.84 -5.84 -0.12
N LYS A 164 -26.61 -7.04 -0.66
CA LYS A 164 -26.00 -7.21 -1.99
C LYS A 164 -27.00 -6.76 -3.05
N LYS A 165 -26.85 -5.52 -3.54
CA LYS A 165 -27.68 -4.99 -4.64
C LYS A 165 -27.35 -5.60 -6.01
N TYR A 166 -26.11 -6.06 -6.22
CA TYR A 166 -25.62 -6.60 -7.50
C TYR A 166 -24.57 -7.70 -7.28
N PHE A 167 -24.38 -8.58 -8.27
CA PHE A 167 -23.44 -9.70 -8.23
C PHE A 167 -21.99 -9.30 -7.90
N LYS A 168 -21.59 -8.05 -8.20
CA LYS A 168 -20.22 -7.52 -7.98
C LYS A 168 -20.03 -6.78 -6.65
N ASN A 169 -21.07 -6.59 -5.83
CA ASN A 169 -20.90 -5.91 -4.54
C ASN A 169 -20.35 -6.88 -3.48
N LYS A 170 -19.43 -6.40 -2.64
CA LYS A 170 -18.79 -7.17 -1.57
C LYS A 170 -19.76 -7.55 -0.45
N GLY A 171 -20.95 -6.94 -0.40
CA GLY A 171 -21.94 -7.15 0.66
C GLY A 171 -21.53 -6.54 2.00
N TYR A 172 -20.55 -5.62 1.98
CA TYR A 172 -20.14 -4.87 3.16
C TYR A 172 -19.42 -3.56 2.78
N LYS A 173 -19.41 -2.62 3.72
CA LYS A 173 -18.57 -1.40 3.70
C LYS A 173 -17.55 -1.47 4.83
N ARG A 174 -16.27 -1.22 4.52
CA ARG A 174 -15.21 -1.10 5.53
C ARG A 174 -15.38 0.20 6.29
N GLN A 175 -15.61 0.09 7.59
CA GLN A 175 -15.73 1.23 8.50
C GLN A 175 -14.36 1.61 9.05
N ILE A 176 -13.75 0.70 9.82
CA ILE A 176 -12.54 0.95 10.58
C ILE A 176 -11.51 -0.15 10.32
N GLN A 177 -10.23 0.22 10.28
CA GLN A 177 -9.10 -0.69 10.24
C GLN A 177 -8.15 -0.31 11.37
N ILE A 178 -7.95 -1.18 12.35
CA ILE A 178 -7.09 -0.93 13.52
C ILE A 178 -5.80 -1.72 13.36
N PRO A 179 -4.64 -1.08 13.19
CA PRO A 179 -3.37 -1.79 13.09
C PRO A 179 -3.02 -2.44 14.43
N GLN A 180 -2.63 -3.72 14.40
CA GLN A 180 -2.31 -4.52 15.58
C GLN A 180 -0.80 -4.83 15.66
N ASN A 181 -0.19 -5.19 14.53
CA ASN A 181 1.21 -5.59 14.48
C ASN A 181 1.83 -5.29 13.11
N LEU A 182 3.08 -4.84 13.09
CA LEU A 182 3.87 -4.70 11.88
C LEU A 182 4.57 -6.04 11.58
N TYR A 183 4.09 -6.72 10.56
CA TYR A 183 4.68 -7.98 10.09
C TYR A 183 6.00 -7.76 9.35
N GLY A 184 6.08 -6.70 8.54
CA GLY A 184 7.30 -6.38 7.81
C GLY A 184 7.21 -5.08 7.04
N GLU A 185 8.39 -4.57 6.67
CA GLU A 185 8.55 -3.38 5.84
C GLU A 185 9.31 -3.75 4.58
N ILE A 186 8.86 -3.23 3.45
CA ILE A 186 9.53 -3.41 2.17
C ILE A 186 9.62 -2.05 1.51
N ASN A 187 10.84 -1.63 1.19
CA ASN A 187 11.08 -0.40 0.45
C ASN A 187 11.38 -0.77 -1.01
N LEU A 188 10.75 -0.05 -1.94
CA LEU A 188 11.00 -0.12 -3.37
C LEU A 188 11.45 1.28 -3.79
N ASN A 189 12.76 1.47 -3.80
CA ASN A 189 13.43 2.73 -4.10
C ASN A 189 14.13 2.65 -5.46
N ASN A 190 14.52 1.45 -5.89
CA ASN A 190 15.19 1.21 -7.17
C ASN A 190 14.89 -0.20 -7.71
N ASN A 191 15.43 -0.49 -8.90
CA ASN A 191 15.25 -1.77 -9.57
C ASN A 191 15.78 -2.98 -8.79
N ASN A 192 16.87 -2.83 -8.04
CA ASN A 192 17.45 -3.91 -7.24
C ASN A 192 16.50 -4.38 -6.12
N ASP A 193 15.67 -3.49 -5.57
CA ASP A 193 14.66 -3.88 -4.59
C ASP A 193 13.63 -4.85 -5.21
N TYR A 194 13.21 -4.60 -6.46
CA TYR A 194 12.34 -5.50 -7.21
C TYR A 194 13.04 -6.80 -7.59
N GLN A 195 14.32 -6.77 -7.97
CA GLN A 195 15.10 -7.97 -8.24
C GLN A 195 15.20 -8.85 -6.99
N THR A 196 15.46 -8.26 -5.82
CA THR A 196 15.54 -8.97 -4.53
C THR A 196 14.26 -9.76 -4.25
N ILE A 197 13.09 -9.15 -4.48
CA ILE A 197 11.79 -9.82 -4.32
C ILE A 197 11.67 -11.04 -5.25
N MET A 198 12.13 -10.92 -6.48
CA MET A 198 12.07 -12.01 -7.46
C MET A 198 13.08 -13.13 -7.16
N ASN A 199 14.29 -12.78 -6.72
CA ASN A 199 15.33 -13.74 -6.35
C ASN A 199 14.90 -14.64 -5.18
N ASN A 200 14.14 -14.10 -4.23
CA ASN A 200 13.58 -14.85 -3.11
C ASN A 200 12.53 -15.91 -3.51
N LEU A 201 12.05 -15.92 -4.76
CA LEU A 201 11.09 -16.91 -5.24
C LEU A 201 11.74 -18.20 -5.74
N HIS A 202 13.08 -18.23 -5.89
CA HIS A 202 13.80 -19.38 -6.45
C HIS A 202 13.18 -19.87 -7.76
N LEU A 203 12.96 -18.92 -8.68
CA LEU A 203 12.55 -19.18 -10.05
C LEU A 203 13.72 -19.79 -10.85
N THR A 204 13.39 -20.58 -11.86
CA THR A 204 14.36 -21.02 -12.87
C THR A 204 14.88 -19.83 -13.66
N LYS A 205 16.05 -19.98 -14.31
CA LYS A 205 16.66 -18.93 -15.14
C LYS A 205 15.65 -18.29 -16.11
N GLN A 206 14.89 -19.15 -16.79
CA GLN A 206 13.75 -18.78 -17.64
C GLN A 206 12.46 -19.21 -16.98
N PHE A 207 11.46 -18.32 -16.97
CA PHE A 207 10.17 -18.59 -16.33
C PHE A 207 9.03 -17.86 -17.04
N THR A 208 7.81 -18.34 -16.84
CA THR A 208 6.58 -17.76 -17.37
C THR A 208 5.76 -17.09 -16.26
N SER A 209 4.64 -16.47 -16.64
CA SER A 209 3.65 -15.98 -15.66
C SER A 209 3.05 -17.10 -14.80
N GLU A 210 3.02 -18.35 -15.30
CA GLU A 210 2.49 -19.50 -14.56
C GLU A 210 3.47 -19.94 -13.47
N ASP A 211 4.76 -19.97 -13.78
CA ASP A 211 5.82 -20.29 -12.82
C ASP A 211 5.87 -19.24 -11.70
N LEU A 212 5.79 -17.96 -12.06
CA LEU A 212 5.69 -16.87 -11.07
C LEU A 212 4.44 -17.03 -10.19
N ALA A 213 3.28 -17.29 -10.80
CA ALA A 213 2.04 -17.49 -10.05
C ALA A 213 2.16 -18.63 -9.03
N MET A 214 2.77 -19.74 -9.43
CA MET A 214 3.00 -20.90 -8.58
C MET A 214 3.98 -20.59 -7.43
N LYS A 215 5.17 -20.07 -7.73
CA LYS A 215 6.22 -19.78 -6.73
C LYS A 215 5.79 -18.69 -5.75
N ALA A 216 5.13 -17.64 -6.22
CA ALA A 216 4.62 -16.56 -5.38
C ALA A 216 3.27 -16.87 -4.71
N LYS A 217 2.64 -18.01 -5.02
CA LYS A 217 1.31 -18.41 -4.54
C LYS A 217 0.25 -17.33 -4.80
N ILE A 218 0.23 -16.82 -6.02
CA ILE A 218 -0.71 -15.79 -6.49
C ILE A 218 -1.48 -16.24 -7.72
N THR A 219 -2.53 -15.51 -8.08
CA THR A 219 -3.27 -15.79 -9.31
C THR A 219 -2.43 -15.43 -10.55
N LYS A 220 -2.65 -16.15 -11.66
CA LYS A 220 -2.03 -15.83 -12.96
C LYS A 220 -2.25 -14.39 -13.37
N ALA A 221 -3.46 -13.84 -13.16
CA ALA A 221 -3.74 -12.43 -13.45
C ALA A 221 -2.83 -11.47 -12.66
N LYS A 222 -2.55 -11.77 -11.38
CA LYS A 222 -1.63 -10.97 -10.57
C LYS A 222 -0.19 -11.15 -11.05
N ALA A 223 0.24 -12.37 -11.37
CA ALA A 223 1.57 -12.63 -11.91
C ALA A 223 1.81 -11.89 -13.24
N THR A 224 0.84 -11.89 -14.16
CA THR A 224 0.90 -11.12 -15.41
C THR A 224 1.01 -9.62 -15.15
N LEU A 225 0.23 -9.10 -14.20
CA LEU A 225 0.31 -7.69 -13.80
C LEU A 225 1.69 -7.34 -13.21
N THR A 226 2.22 -8.22 -12.36
CA THR A 226 3.57 -8.10 -11.79
C THR A 226 4.61 -8.02 -12.91
N LEU A 227 4.62 -8.99 -13.83
CA LEU A 227 5.54 -9.01 -14.97
C LEU A 227 5.39 -7.79 -15.89
N ASN A 228 4.19 -7.24 -16.02
CA ASN A 228 3.97 -6.02 -16.79
C ASN A 228 4.69 -4.81 -16.18
N ILE A 229 4.73 -4.70 -14.85
CA ILE A 229 5.48 -3.67 -14.13
C ILE A 229 6.98 -3.95 -14.19
N LEU A 230 7.39 -5.18 -13.86
CA LEU A 230 8.81 -5.55 -13.84
C LEU A 230 9.48 -5.42 -15.22
N LEU A 231 8.75 -5.73 -16.29
CA LEU A 231 9.25 -5.52 -17.66
C LEU A 231 9.42 -4.03 -17.98
N TYR A 232 8.50 -3.18 -17.51
CA TYR A 232 8.64 -1.73 -17.70
C TYR A 232 9.79 -1.15 -16.91
N LEU A 233 10.04 -1.68 -15.71
CA LEU A 233 11.19 -1.31 -14.88
C LEU A 233 12.49 -1.95 -15.35
N GLU A 234 12.48 -2.78 -16.39
CA GLU A 234 13.66 -3.50 -16.90
C GLU A 234 14.30 -4.43 -15.85
N VAL A 235 13.51 -4.88 -14.87
CA VAL A 235 13.90 -5.90 -13.88
C VAL A 235 13.86 -7.30 -14.50
N VAL A 236 12.97 -7.49 -15.47
CA VAL A 236 12.89 -8.69 -16.30
C VAL A 236 12.90 -8.30 -17.77
N LYS A 237 13.39 -9.19 -18.62
CA LYS A 237 13.31 -9.10 -20.08
C LYS A 237 12.50 -10.27 -20.64
N ARG A 238 11.89 -10.08 -21.81
CA ARG A 238 11.26 -11.18 -22.56
C ARG A 238 12.31 -11.80 -23.46
N VAL A 239 12.49 -13.12 -23.38
CA VAL A 239 13.51 -13.86 -24.16
C VAL A 239 12.92 -14.82 -25.17
N GLY A 240 11.61 -15.03 -25.15
CA GLY A 240 10.96 -15.91 -26.10
C GLY A 240 9.48 -16.10 -25.82
N LYS A 241 8.91 -17.09 -26.49
CA LYS A 241 7.54 -17.55 -26.29
C LYS A 241 7.49 -19.07 -26.28
N ASP A 242 6.57 -19.61 -25.51
CA ASP A 242 6.14 -21.00 -25.56
C ASP A 242 4.62 -21.01 -25.80
N GLY A 243 4.23 -21.23 -27.05
CA GLY A 243 2.88 -20.98 -27.55
C GLY A 243 2.44 -19.52 -27.29
N ASN A 244 1.37 -19.35 -26.53
CA ASN A 244 0.83 -18.04 -26.15
C ASN A 244 1.47 -17.45 -24.88
N ARG A 245 2.45 -18.14 -24.28
CA ARG A 245 3.11 -17.71 -23.04
C ARG A 245 4.40 -16.97 -23.38
N TYR A 246 4.62 -15.82 -22.77
CA TYR A 246 5.92 -15.16 -22.80
C TYR A 246 6.88 -15.82 -21.82
N ILE A 247 8.12 -16.02 -22.25
CA ILE A 247 9.23 -16.46 -21.41
C ILE A 247 10.03 -15.23 -20.97
N TYR A 248 10.29 -15.14 -19.67
CA TYR A 248 11.02 -14.05 -19.04
C TYR A 248 12.32 -14.56 -18.43
N GLU A 249 13.31 -13.67 -18.38
CA GLU A 249 14.52 -13.82 -17.56
C GLU A 249 14.67 -12.59 -16.68
N LEU A 250 15.23 -12.76 -15.48
CA LEU A 250 15.71 -11.63 -14.69
C LEU A 250 16.88 -10.98 -15.42
N VAL A 251 16.93 -9.65 -15.40
CA VAL A 251 18.13 -8.93 -15.83
C VAL A 251 19.14 -9.08 -14.71
N CYS A 252 20.26 -9.76 -14.99
CA CYS A 252 21.41 -9.77 -14.09
C CYS A 252 22.15 -8.44 -14.29
N ASP A 253 22.48 -7.79 -13.19
CA ASP A 253 23.49 -6.72 -13.19
C ASP A 253 24.88 -7.30 -13.48
#